data_AF-A0A6P3IFU1-F1
#
_entry.id   AF-A0A6P3IFU1-F1
#
_cell.length_a   1.000
_cell.length_b   1.000
_cell.length_c   1.000
_cell.angle_alpha   90.00
_cell.angle_beta   90.00
_cell.angle_gamma   90.00
#
_symmetry.space_group_name_H-M   'P 1'
#
loop_
_entity.id
_entity.type
_entity.pdbx_description
1 polymer ?
#
loop_
_entity_poly.entity_id
_entity_poly.type
_entity_poly.pdbx_seq_one_letter_code
_entity_poly.pdbx_strand_id
1 'polypeptide(L)' 'MSEEMQRDWVECAAQALEKYNIEKDITAHIKKESDKKYNPVWHCIVGRNFCSYVTYETKDFICFHLGQVANLLFKSG' A
#
# COMPACT_ATOMS: atom_id res chain seq x y z
N MET A 1 1.82 6.63 11.16
CA MET A 1 0.53 6.65 10.47
C MET A 1 -0.48 7.44 11.27
N SER A 2 -0.85 8.63 10.80
CA SER A 2 -2.06 9.32 11.23
C SER A 2 -3.30 8.65 10.63
N GLU A 3 -4.49 8.88 11.18
CA GLU A 3 -5.75 8.39 10.61
C GLU A 3 -6.00 8.94 9.20
N GLU A 4 -5.57 10.17 8.92
CA GLU A 4 -5.63 10.77 7.59
C GLU A 4 -4.84 9.95 6.58
N MET A 5 -3.59 9.62 6.91
CA MET A 5 -2.74 8.77 6.07
C MET A 5 -3.36 7.39 5.87
N GLN A 6 -3.93 6.77 6.91
CA GLN A 6 -4.62 5.48 6.74
C GLN A 6 -5.80 5.57 5.76
N ARG A 7 -6.64 6.61 5.86
CA ARG A 7 -7.78 6.83 4.96
C ARG A 7 -7.33 7.04 3.52
N ASP A 8 -6.35 7.92 3.31
CA ASP A 8 -5.78 8.20 1.99
C ASP A 8 -5.31 6.93 1.28
N TRP A 9 -4.76 5.98 2.05
CA TRP A 9 -4.22 4.73 1.52
C TRP A 9 -5.31 3.72 1.17
N VAL A 10 -6.33 3.62 2.01
CA VAL A 10 -7.50 2.78 1.74
C VAL A 10 -8.22 3.28 0.49
N GLU A 11 -8.38 4.60 0.35
CA GLU A 11 -9.00 5.22 -0.83
C GLU A 11 -8.13 5.03 -2.08
N CYS A 12 -6.81 5.23 -1.99
CA CYS A 12 -5.91 5.00 -3.10
C CYS A 12 -5.91 3.54 -3.56
N ALA A 13 -5.91 2.58 -2.62
CA ALA A 13 -5.99 1.16 -2.94
C ALA A 13 -7.34 0.79 -3.57
N ALA A 14 -8.46 1.35 -3.08
CA ALA A 14 -9.77 1.14 -3.67
C ALA A 14 -9.83 1.66 -5.12
N GLN A 15 -9.38 2.89 -5.37
CA GLN A 15 -9.30 3.47 -6.71
C GLN A 15 -8.40 2.66 -7.65
N ALA A 16 -7.27 2.16 -7.14
CA ALA A 16 -6.36 1.33 -7.92
C ALA A 16 -7.01 -0.01 -8.33
N LEU A 17 -7.74 -0.65 -7.41
CA LEU A 17 -8.48 -1.89 -7.67
C LEU A 17 -9.63 -1.71 -8.68
N GLU A 18 -10.25 -0.54 -8.74
CA GLU A 18 -11.27 -0.23 -9.74
C GLU A 18 -10.67 0.03 -11.13
N LYS A 19 -9.47 0.62 -11.18
CA LYS A 19 -8.82 1.06 -12.41
C LYS A 19 -7.96 -0.02 -13.09
N TYR A 20 -7.39 -0.93 -12.31
CA TYR A 20 -6.40 -1.89 -12.78
C TYR A 20 -6.80 -3.32 -12.41
N ASN A 21 -6.61 -4.26 -13.33
CA ASN A 21 -6.90 -5.68 -13.10
C ASN A 21 -5.64 -6.51 -12.79
N ILE A 22 -4.45 -5.94 -12.95
CA ILE A 22 -3.17 -6.61 -12.74
C ILE A 22 -2.60 -6.13 -11.41
N GLU A 23 -2.36 -7.06 -10.47
CA GLU A 23 -1.82 -6.77 -9.12
C GLU A 23 -0.54 -5.93 -9.15
N LYS A 24 0.32 -6.16 -10.14
CA LYS A 24 1.54 -5.36 -10.38
C LYS A 24 1.22 -3.89 -10.66
N ASP A 25 0.21 -3.60 -11.46
CA ASP A 25 -0.16 -2.23 -11.83
C ASP A 25 -0.85 -1.51 -10.68
N ILE A 26 -1.68 -2.24 -9.93
CA ILE A 26 -2.29 -1.78 -8.67
C ILE A 26 -1.17 -1.38 -7.68
N THR A 27 -0.23 -2.30 -7.44
CA THR A 27 0.93 -2.07 -6.55
C THR A 27 1.74 -0.86 -6.98
N ALA A 28 2.06 -0.74 -8.28
CA ALA A 28 2.82 0.38 -8.82
C ALA A 28 2.09 1.72 -8.66
N HIS A 29 0.77 1.73 -8.83
CA HIS A 29 -0.05 2.93 -8.63
C HIS A 29 -0.01 3.41 -7.18
N ILE A 30 -0.30 2.51 -6.23
CA ILE A 30 -0.36 2.88 -4.79
C ILE A 30 1.02 3.32 -4.32
N LYS A 31 2.08 2.60 -4.70
CA LYS A 31 3.47 2.98 -4.38
C LYS A 31 3.79 4.40 -4.88
N LYS A 32 3.45 4.70 -6.14
CA LYS A 32 3.73 6.00 -6.77
C LYS A 32 3.03 7.15 -6.04
N GLU A 33 1.74 7.00 -5.72
CA GLU A 33 1.01 8.05 -5.00
C GLU A 33 1.50 8.19 -3.55
N SER A 34 1.89 7.09 -2.91
CA SER A 34 2.47 7.11 -1.56
C SER A 34 3.82 7.85 -1.53
N ASP A 35 4.73 7.55 -2.46
CA ASP A 35 6.01 8.25 -2.61
C ASP A 35 5.82 9.75 -2.86
N LYS A 36 4.82 10.11 -3.67
CA LYS A 36 4.51 11.49 -4.02
C LYS A 36 3.95 12.28 -2.83
N LYS A 37 3.14 11.66 -1.97
CA LYS A 37 2.44 12.35 -0.87
C LYS A 37 3.19 12.30 0.46
N TYR A 38 3.98 11.25 0.73
CA TYR A 38 4.49 10.95 2.08
C TYR A 38 6.00 10.72 2.18
N ASN A 39 6.80 11.37 1.34
CA ASN A 39 8.25 11.22 1.27
C ASN A 39 8.70 9.78 0.91
N PRO A 40 9.45 9.59 -0.18
CA PRO A 40 10.00 8.27 -0.54
C PRO A 40 10.96 7.71 0.54
N VAL A 41 11.23 6.41 0.59
CA VAL A 41 10.75 5.34 -0.33
C VAL A 41 9.72 4.45 0.36
N TRP A 42 8.54 4.35 -0.25
CA TRP A 42 7.49 3.43 0.15
C TRP A 42 7.56 2.12 -0.63
N HIS A 43 7.21 1.04 0.05
CA HIS A 43 7.08 -0.31 -0.49
C HIS A 43 5.63 -0.75 -0.38
N CYS A 44 5.16 -1.47 -1.39
CA CYS A 44 3.78 -1.96 -1.47
C CYS A 44 3.78 -3.40 -1.97
N ILE A 45 2.94 -4.23 -1.36
CA ILE A 45 2.64 -5.60 -1.76
C ILE A 45 1.12 -5.72 -1.81
N VAL A 46 0.60 -6.14 -2.96
CA VAL A 46 -0.83 -6.40 -3.16
C VAL A 46 -0.97 -7.83 -3.66
N GLY A 47 -1.85 -8.60 -3.03
CA GLY A 47 -2.17 -9.93 -3.52
C GLY A 47 -3.05 -10.74 -2.59
N ARG A 48 -3.48 -11.91 -3.05
CA ARG A 48 -4.32 -12.84 -2.26
C ARG A 48 -3.49 -13.84 -1.45
N ASN A 49 -2.28 -14.14 -1.90
CA ASN A 49 -1.42 -15.18 -1.33
C ASN A 49 0.01 -14.66 -1.21
N PHE A 50 0.36 -14.08 -0.07
CA PHE A 50 1.75 -13.76 0.25
C PHE A 50 2.03 -13.94 1.73
N CYS A 51 3.30 -14.19 2.03
CA CYS A 51 3.85 -14.09 3.37
C CYS A 51 5.07 -13.17 3.28
N SER A 52 5.16 -12.19 4.18
CA SER A 52 6.21 -11.18 4.16
C SER A 52 6.87 -11.06 5.53
N TYR A 53 8.20 -10.99 5.54
CA TYR A 53 8.99 -10.62 6.71
C TYR A 53 9.86 -9.42 6.34
N VAL A 54 9.50 -8.23 6.84
CA VAL A 54 10.10 -6.95 6.43
C VAL A 54 10.43 -6.09 7.64
N THR A 55 11.50 -5.29 7.51
CA THR A 55 11.85 -4.23 8.47
C THR A 55 11.33 -2.90 7.94
N TYR A 56 10.79 -2.05 8.82
CA TYR A 56 10.15 -0.80 8.44
C TYR A 56 10.41 0.31 9.46
N GLU A 57 10.25 1.57 9.03
CA GLU A 57 10.34 2.75 9.90
C GLU A 57 9.19 2.77 10.91
N THR A 58 9.48 3.17 12.15
CA THR A 58 8.49 3.13 13.22
C THR A 58 7.32 4.06 12.88
N LYS A 59 6.09 3.51 12.97
CA LYS A 59 4.79 4.14 12.62
C LYS A 59 4.45 4.18 11.13
N ASP A 60 5.31 3.78 10.21
CA ASP A 60 5.03 3.86 8.77
C ASP A 60 4.77 2.48 8.17
N PHE A 61 3.73 1.82 8.70
CA PHE A 61 3.30 0.47 8.33
C PHE A 61 1.78 0.35 8.41
N ILE A 62 1.18 -0.30 7.42
CA ILE A 62 -0.23 -0.71 7.46
C ILE A 62 -0.44 -2.00 6.64
N CYS A 63 -1.27 -2.88 7.18
CA CYS A 63 -1.75 -4.09 6.51
C CYS A 63 -3.28 -4.13 6.63
N PHE A 64 -3.97 -4.23 5.49
CA PHE A 64 -5.43 -4.27 5.45
C PHE A 64 -5.92 -5.09 4.26
N HIS A 65 -7.19 -5.48 4.31
CA HIS A 65 -7.84 -6.20 3.21
C HIS A 65 -8.90 -5.30 2.56
N LEU A 66 -8.96 -5.34 1.23
CA LEU A 66 -10.09 -4.86 0.44
C LEU A 66 -10.72 -6.06 -0.25
N GLY A 67 -11.84 -6.53 0.29
CA GLY A 67 -12.44 -7.81 -0.10
C GLY A 67 -11.49 -8.97 0.18
N GLN A 68 -11.11 -9.72 -0.87
CA GLN A 68 -10.19 -10.86 -0.78
C GLN A 68 -8.73 -10.50 -1.07
N VAL A 69 -8.42 -9.22 -1.33
CA VAL A 69 -7.07 -8.77 -1.67
C VAL A 69 -6.43 -8.14 -0.45
N ALA A 70 -5.30 -8.69 -0.02
CA ALA A 70 -4.49 -8.11 1.04
C ALA A 70 -3.59 -7.02 0.45
N ASN A 71 -3.48 -5.91 1.17
CA ASN A 71 -2.63 -4.76 0.85
C ASN A 71 -1.70 -4.55 2.03
N LEU A 72 -0.40 -4.64 1.77
CA LEU A 72 0.65 -4.34 2.73
C LEU A 72 1.48 -3.19 2.20
N LEU A 73 1.64 -2.16 3.01
CA LEU A 73 2.47 -1.03 2.66
C LEU A 73 3.31 -0.59 3.86
N PHE A 74 4.57 -0.25 3.60
CA PHE A 74 5.52 0.14 4.63
C PHE A 74 6.62 1.03 4.07
N LYS A 75 7.20 1.88 4.92
CA LYS A 75 8.34 2.72 4.58
C LYS A 75 9.62 2.08 5.10
N SER A 76 10.66 2.07 4.28
CA SER A 76 12.00 1.62 4.69
C SER A 76 13.06 2.24 3.80
N GLY A 77 14.13 2.77 4.41
CA GLY A 77 15.25 3.38 3.69
C GLY A 77 15.64 4.72 4.27
#